data_AF-A0A949BQA7-F1
#
_entry.id   AF-A0A949BQA7-F1
#
_cell.length_a   1.000
_cell.length_b   1.000
_cell.length_c   1.000
_cell.angle_alpha   90.00
_cell.angle_beta   90.00
_cell.angle_gamma   90.00
#
_symmetry.space_group_name_H-M   'P 1'
#
loop_
_entity.id
_entity.type
_entity.pdbx_description
1 polymer ?
#
loop_
_entity_poly.entity_id
_entity_poly.type
_entity_poly.pdbx_seq_one_letter_code
_entity_poly.pdbx_strand_id
1 'polypeptide(L)'
;MGNLKSRVAYLQGLAAGLEMAAESKEGKLLSGIVDVLVEFANSVEELGDSQDSLEDYLESIDEDLYTLESRLNEVEDEDDCEHILEVECPECGCTEAMEIEDDDIPTAELIRDHHGVTHDVAGQGEHF
;
A
#
# COMPACT_ATOMS: atom_id res chain seq x y z
N MET A 1 -16.05 -16.81 10.63
CA MET A 1 -16.63 -17.76 9.65
C MET A 1 -17.34 -19.02 10.21
N GLY A 2 -17.34 -19.33 11.53
CA GLY A 2 -17.78 -20.64 12.06
C GLY A 2 -19.24 -21.09 11.87
N ASN A 3 -20.09 -20.31 11.18
CA ASN A 3 -21.49 -20.64 10.97
C ASN A 3 -21.73 -21.53 9.73
N LEU A 4 -20.89 -21.45 8.69
CA LEU A 4 -21.12 -22.16 7.44
C LEU A 4 -20.87 -23.67 7.58
N LYS A 5 -19.71 -24.07 8.11
CA LYS A 5 -19.35 -25.47 8.36
C LYS A 5 -20.37 -26.19 9.25
N SER A 6 -20.82 -25.52 10.30
CA SER A 6 -21.88 -25.97 11.21
C SER A 6 -23.22 -26.23 10.50
N ARG A 7 -23.59 -25.33 9.57
CA ARG A 7 -24.82 -25.47 8.77
C ARG A 7 -24.72 -26.59 7.74
N VAL A 8 -23.55 -26.77 7.12
CA VAL A 8 -23.33 -27.88 6.18
C VAL A 8 -23.35 -29.22 6.91
N ALA A 9 -22.74 -29.32 8.09
CA ALA A 9 -22.82 -30.52 8.94
C ALA A 9 -24.26 -30.85 9.36
N TYR A 10 -25.07 -29.83 9.65
CA TYR A 10 -26.50 -30.02 9.91
C TYR A 10 -27.24 -30.59 8.69
N LEU A 11 -26.95 -30.09 7.48
CA LEU A 11 -27.53 -30.62 6.24
C LEU A 11 -27.09 -32.06 5.95
N GLN A 12 -25.84 -32.42 6.24
CA GLN A 12 -25.36 -33.81 6.18
C GLN A 12 -26.17 -34.73 7.11
N GLY A 13 -26.39 -34.30 8.35
CA GLY A 13 -27.20 -35.05 9.31
C GLY A 13 -28.65 -35.21 8.84
N LEU A 14 -29.23 -34.16 8.29
CA LEU A 14 -30.60 -34.19 7.74
C LEU A 14 -30.69 -35.12 6.52
N ALA A 15 -29.72 -35.07 5.61
CA ALA A 15 -29.65 -35.93 4.44
C ALA A 15 -29.52 -37.41 4.81
N ALA A 16 -28.72 -37.73 5.84
CA ALA A 16 -28.59 -39.10 6.36
C ALA A 16 -29.89 -39.62 7.02
N GLY A 17 -30.69 -38.72 7.63
CA GLY A 17 -31.94 -39.06 8.31
C GLY A 17 -33.19 -39.13 7.42
N LEU A 18 -33.10 -38.72 6.16
CA LEU A 18 -34.26 -38.62 5.25
C LEU A 18 -34.79 -39.98 4.74
N GLU A 19 -34.19 -41.10 5.14
CA GLU A 19 -34.50 -42.47 4.67
C GLU A 19 -34.60 -42.61 3.14
N MET A 20 -34.05 -41.65 2.39
CA MET A 20 -33.97 -41.70 0.94
C MET A 20 -33.07 -42.87 0.56
N ALA A 21 -33.52 -43.69 -0.39
CA ALA A 21 -32.67 -44.72 -0.96
C ALA A 21 -31.43 -44.04 -1.55
N ALA A 22 -30.26 -44.24 -0.93
CA ALA A 22 -29.00 -43.65 -1.36
C ALA A 22 -28.67 -43.97 -2.84
N GLU A 23 -29.26 -45.06 -3.36
CA GLU A 23 -29.12 -45.48 -4.74
C GLU A 23 -30.09 -44.82 -5.74
N SER A 24 -31.09 -44.07 -5.26
CA SER A 24 -31.98 -43.31 -6.14
C SER A 24 -31.22 -42.16 -6.82
N LYS A 25 -31.75 -41.69 -7.95
CA LYS A 25 -31.15 -40.55 -8.67
C LYS A 25 -31.16 -39.30 -7.82
N GLU A 26 -32.22 -39.12 -7.04
CA GLU A 26 -32.44 -38.01 -6.13
C GLU A 26 -31.50 -38.10 -4.91
N GLY A 27 -31.26 -39.30 -4.37
CA GLY A 27 -30.31 -39.54 -3.28
C GLY A 27 -28.86 -39.23 -3.68
N LYS A 28 -28.46 -39.70 -4.86
CA LYS A 28 -27.15 -39.38 -5.44
C LYS A 28 -26.96 -37.88 -5.70
N LEU A 29 -27.99 -37.21 -6.23
CA LEU A 29 -27.96 -35.77 -6.45
C LEU A 29 -27.83 -35.00 -5.14
N LEU A 30 -28.66 -35.32 -4.13
CA LEU A 30 -28.64 -34.62 -2.84
C LEU A 30 -27.30 -34.83 -2.12
N SER A 31 -26.76 -36.05 -2.13
CA SER A 31 -25.42 -36.33 -1.58
C SER A 31 -24.37 -35.49 -2.27
N GLY A 32 -24.34 -35.48 -3.61
CA GLY A 32 -23.37 -34.67 -4.35
C GLY A 32 -23.47 -33.17 -4.07
N ILE A 33 -24.69 -32.63 -3.90
CA ILE A 33 -24.88 -31.23 -3.50
C ILE A 33 -24.28 -30.98 -2.11
N VAL A 34 -24.55 -31.87 -1.15
CA VAL A 34 -24.04 -31.74 0.21
C VAL A 34 -22.50 -31.84 0.25
N ASP A 35 -21.91 -32.75 -0.52
CA ASP A 35 -20.46 -32.91 -0.62
C ASP A 35 -19.78 -31.64 -1.18
N VAL A 36 -20.33 -31.07 -2.25
CA VAL A 36 -19.85 -29.78 -2.81
C VAL A 36 -19.97 -28.66 -1.79
N LEU A 37 -21.03 -28.62 -0.97
CA LEU A 37 -21.18 -27.62 0.09
C LEU A 37 -20.13 -27.77 1.20
N VAL A 38 -19.67 -28.99 1.48
CA VAL A 38 -18.56 -29.24 2.43
C VAL A 38 -17.26 -28.69 1.88
N GLU A 39 -16.93 -29.01 0.63
CA GLU A 39 -15.74 -28.50 -0.06
C GLU A 39 -15.76 -26.97 -0.13
N PHE A 40 -16.91 -26.38 -0.44
CA PHE A 40 -17.11 -24.94 -0.43
C PHE A 40 -16.90 -24.34 0.96
N ALA A 41 -17.45 -24.96 2.01
CA ALA A 41 -17.28 -24.47 3.38
C ALA A 41 -15.81 -24.49 3.83
N ASN A 42 -15.06 -25.53 3.47
CA ASN A 42 -13.61 -25.60 3.75
C ASN A 42 -12.84 -24.55 2.94
N SER A 43 -13.14 -24.39 1.65
CA SER A 43 -12.45 -23.43 0.78
C SER A 43 -12.65 -21.98 1.26
N VAL A 44 -13.85 -21.66 1.76
CA VAL A 44 -14.16 -20.34 2.34
C VAL A 44 -13.44 -20.11 3.68
N GLU A 45 -13.23 -21.16 4.46
CA GLU A 45 -12.45 -21.09 5.71
C GLU A 45 -10.96 -20.83 5.40
N GLU A 46 -10.37 -21.59 4.48
CA GLU A 46 -8.99 -21.39 4.02
C GLU A 46 -8.76 -19.99 3.42
N LEU A 47 -9.75 -19.46 2.70
CA LEU A 47 -9.71 -18.10 2.19
C LEU A 47 -9.75 -17.06 3.31
N GLY A 48 -10.53 -17.30 4.37
CA GLY A 48 -10.55 -16.47 5.57
C GLY A 48 -9.18 -16.42 6.25
N ASP A 49 -8.56 -17.59 6.47
CA ASP A 49 -7.24 -17.68 7.09
C ASP A 49 -6.16 -16.97 6.25
N SER A 50 -6.26 -17.05 4.92
CA SER A 50 -5.36 -16.35 4.00
C SER A 50 -5.58 -14.83 4.02
N GLN A 51 -6.82 -14.38 4.20
CA GLN A 51 -7.16 -12.97 4.35
C GLN A 51 -6.61 -12.42 5.66
N ASP A 52 -6.80 -13.13 6.78
CA ASP A 52 -6.27 -12.74 8.08
C ASP A 52 -4.73 -12.59 8.01
N SER A 53 -4.06 -13.54 7.36
CA SER A 53 -2.60 -13.47 7.13
C SER A 53 -2.16 -12.27 6.29
N LEU A 54 -2.99 -11.85 5.32
CA LEU A 54 -2.73 -10.67 4.50
C LEU A 54 -2.93 -9.38 5.30
N GLU A 55 -3.93 -9.34 6.19
CA GLU A 55 -4.19 -8.22 7.09
C GLU A 55 -2.99 -7.96 8.00
N ASP A 56 -2.43 -9.01 8.62
CA ASP A 56 -1.21 -8.92 9.43
C ASP A 56 -0.01 -8.36 8.63
N TYR A 57 0.14 -8.79 7.36
CA TYR A 57 1.20 -8.31 6.49
C TYR A 57 1.00 -6.84 6.10
N LEU A 58 -0.23 -6.41 5.88
CA LEU A 58 -0.56 -5.01 5.60
C LEU A 58 -0.31 -4.12 6.81
N GLU A 59 -0.65 -4.56 8.02
CA GLU A 59 -0.34 -3.84 9.26
C GLU A 59 1.17 -3.68 9.44
N SER A 60 1.95 -4.71 9.12
CA SER A 60 3.42 -4.65 9.14
C SER A 60 3.98 -3.60 8.15
N ILE A 61 3.43 -3.54 6.94
CA ILE A 61 3.83 -2.53 5.94
C ILE A 61 3.45 -1.13 6.42
N ASP A 62 2.26 -0.96 7.01
CA ASP A 62 1.81 0.34 7.53
C ASP A 62 2.75 0.86 8.63
N GLU A 63 3.17 -0.02 9.56
CA GLU A 63 4.16 0.33 10.60
C GLU A 63 5.53 0.70 10.02
N ASP A 64 6.00 -0.05 9.02
CA ASP A 64 7.26 0.25 8.31
C ASP A 64 7.19 1.61 7.60
N LEU A 65 6.07 1.90 6.92
CA LEU A 65 5.85 3.19 6.25
C LEU A 65 5.75 4.34 7.24
N TYR A 66 5.04 4.16 8.36
CA TYR A 66 4.96 5.15 9.43
C TYR A 66 6.35 5.47 10.00
N THR A 67 7.21 4.46 10.14
CA THR A 67 8.59 4.66 10.60
C THR A 67 9.42 5.45 9.58
N LEU A 68 9.22 5.21 8.28
CA LEU A 68 9.88 5.96 7.22
C LEU A 68 9.39 7.41 7.15
N GLU A 69 8.08 7.63 7.25
CA GLU A 69 7.48 8.98 7.31
C GLU A 69 7.99 9.76 8.51
N SER A 70 8.03 9.13 9.69
CA SER A 70 8.54 9.77 10.90
C SER A 70 10.01 10.15 10.75
N ARG A 71 10.83 9.29 10.13
CA ARG A 71 12.24 9.61 9.86
C ARG A 71 12.41 10.72 8.84
N LEU A 72 11.53 10.82 7.85
CA LEU A 72 11.55 11.91 6.88
C LEU A 72 11.21 13.22 7.60
N ASN A 73 10.08 13.26 8.33
CA ASN A 73 9.66 14.44 9.09
C ASN A 73 10.71 14.89 10.14
N GLU A 74 11.41 13.95 10.79
CA GLU A 74 12.52 14.26 11.72
C GLU A 74 13.73 14.90 11.01
N VAL A 75 13.91 14.67 9.71
CA VAL A 75 14.95 15.32 8.89
C VAL A 75 14.46 16.68 8.38
N GLU A 76 13.17 16.82 8.05
CA GLU A 76 12.56 18.10 7.61
C GLU A 76 12.46 19.11 8.78
N ASP A 77 12.19 18.67 10.03
CA ASP A 77 12.12 19.56 11.22
C ASP A 77 13.50 20.09 11.70
N GLU A 78 14.63 19.56 11.19
CA GLU A 78 15.98 20.10 11.44
C GLU A 78 16.46 21.06 10.33
N ASP A 79 15.76 21.14 9.20
CA ASP A 79 16.00 22.10 8.12
C ASP A 79 14.74 22.94 7.85
N ASP A 80 14.54 23.99 8.66
CA ASP A 80 13.76 25.19 8.30
C ASP A 80 14.46 25.97 7.15
N CYS A 81 15.13 25.25 6.26
CA CYS A 81 15.90 25.66 5.08
C CYS A 81 15.42 24.93 3.83
N GLU A 82 14.27 24.24 3.89
CA GLU A 82 13.69 23.64 2.69
C GLU A 82 13.29 24.74 1.73
N HIS A 83 14.02 24.71 0.61
CA HIS A 83 13.92 25.56 -0.57
C HIS A 83 14.67 26.90 -0.58
N ILE A 84 15.69 27.10 0.26
CA ILE A 84 16.59 28.25 0.07
C ILE A 84 17.76 27.87 -0.86
N LEU A 85 17.75 28.37 -2.10
CA LEU A 85 18.89 28.27 -3.00
C LEU A 85 19.81 29.48 -2.81
N GLU A 86 21.08 29.25 -2.47
CA GLU A 86 22.10 30.31 -2.45
C GLU A 86 22.85 30.36 -3.78
N VAL A 87 22.77 31.49 -4.48
CA VAL A 87 23.49 31.73 -5.73
C VAL A 87 24.46 32.89 -5.55
N GLU A 88 25.73 32.69 -5.90
CA GLU A 88 26.71 33.77 -5.96
C GLU A 88 26.62 34.47 -7.32
N CYS A 89 26.29 35.77 -7.31
CA CYS A 89 26.22 36.55 -8.54
C CYS A 89 27.64 36.80 -9.10
N PRO A 90 27.98 36.37 -10.31
CA PRO A 90 29.33 36.48 -10.87
C PRO A 90 29.74 37.91 -11.23
N GLU A 91 28.79 38.86 -11.30
CA GLU A 91 29.05 40.28 -11.58
C GLU A 91 29.45 41.07 -10.32
N CYS A 92 28.77 40.85 -9.18
CA CYS A 92 29.04 41.58 -7.93
C CYS A 92 29.79 40.74 -6.87
N GLY A 93 29.84 39.42 -7.01
CA GLY A 93 30.33 38.49 -5.98
C GLY A 93 29.45 38.46 -4.72
N CYS A 94 28.19 38.84 -4.84
CA CYS A 94 27.24 38.88 -3.75
C CYS A 94 26.37 37.62 -3.76
N THR A 95 26.23 36.97 -2.60
CA THR A 95 25.44 35.75 -2.40
C THR A 95 24.00 36.10 -2.09
N GLU A 96 23.07 35.54 -2.85
CA GLU A 96 21.63 35.76 -2.68
C GLU A 96 20.95 34.44 -2.35
N ALA A 97 20.15 34.44 -1.28
CA ALA A 97 19.28 33.35 -0.88
C ALA A 97 17.88 33.58 -1.46
N MET A 98 17.35 32.59 -2.18
CA MET A 98 15.99 32.63 -2.76
C MET A 98 15.17 31.44 -2.27
N GLU A 99 13.94 31.71 -1.82
CA GLU A 99 12.94 30.69 -1.47
C GLU A 99 12.30 30.13 -2.76
N ILE A 100 12.23 28.81 -2.89
CA ILE A 100 11.65 28.07 -4.01
C ILE A 100 10.46 27.25 -3.49
N GLU A 101 9.52 26.82 -4.33
CA GLU A 101 8.47 25.88 -3.95
C GLU A 101 8.88 24.45 -4.37
N ASP A 102 8.44 23.40 -3.65
CA ASP A 102 8.81 21.99 -3.91
C ASP A 102 8.70 21.52 -5.37
N ASP A 103 7.69 22.02 -6.09
CA ASP A 103 7.44 21.68 -7.50
C ASP A 103 8.33 22.48 -8.49
N ASP A 104 9.07 23.47 -7.99
CA ASP A 104 9.90 24.41 -8.77
C ASP A 104 11.40 24.15 -8.60
N ILE A 105 11.84 23.04 -7.98
CA ILE A 105 13.26 22.64 -7.98
C ILE A 105 13.73 22.62 -9.44
N PRO A 106 14.58 23.58 -9.87
CA PRO A 106 14.77 23.83 -11.29
C PRO A 106 15.71 22.76 -11.84
N THR A 107 15.12 21.62 -12.24
CA THR A 107 15.85 20.56 -12.93
C THR A 107 16.44 21.06 -14.26
N ALA A 108 15.99 22.21 -14.77
CA ALA A 108 16.57 22.91 -15.92
C ALA A 108 16.11 24.39 -16.09
N GLU A 109 15.73 25.15 -15.05
CA GLU A 109 15.29 26.54 -15.23
C GLU A 109 16.35 27.59 -14.87
N LEU A 110 16.43 28.59 -15.74
CA LEU A 110 17.31 29.75 -15.67
C LEU A 110 16.86 30.69 -14.55
N ILE A 111 17.73 30.95 -13.57
CA ILE A 111 17.43 31.87 -12.45
C ILE A 111 17.92 33.26 -12.80
N ARG A 112 17.07 34.28 -12.65
CA ARG A 112 17.43 35.68 -12.95
C ARG A 112 17.94 36.40 -11.70
N ASP A 113 19.15 36.92 -11.74
CA ASP A 113 19.73 37.73 -10.65
C ASP A 113 19.13 39.15 -10.56
N HIS A 114 19.50 39.89 -9.53
CA HIS A 114 19.10 41.28 -9.33
C HIS A 114 19.64 42.26 -10.39
N HIS A 115 20.62 41.86 -11.21
CA HIS A 115 21.07 42.60 -12.38
C HIS A 115 20.25 42.27 -13.64
N GLY A 116 19.31 41.33 -13.54
CA GLY A 116 18.45 40.91 -14.64
C GLY A 116 19.09 39.86 -15.55
N VAL A 117 20.22 39.26 -15.16
CA VAL A 117 20.95 38.23 -15.91
C VAL A 117 20.46 36.84 -15.50
N THR A 118 20.19 36.00 -16.48
CA THR A 118 19.77 34.61 -16.26
C THR A 118 20.96 33.67 -16.16
N HIS A 119 21.03 32.88 -15.09
CA HIS A 119 22.08 31.91 -14.79
C HIS A 119 21.55 30.48 -14.86
N ASP A 120 22.36 29.57 -15.40
CA ASP A 120 22.08 28.14 -15.44
C ASP A 120 22.66 27.49 -14.18
N VAL A 121 21.77 26.94 -13.35
CA VAL A 121 22.13 26.28 -12.07
C VAL A 121 22.26 24.76 -12.19
N ALA A 122 22.11 24.17 -13.38
CA ALA A 122 22.15 22.72 -13.60
C ALA A 122 23.53 22.04 -13.41
N GLY A 123 24.48 22.69 -12.75
CA GLY A 123 25.89 22.28 -12.71
C GLY A 123 26.54 22.13 -11.33
N GLN A 124 25.88 22.49 -10.22
CA GLN A 124 26.48 22.34 -8.87
C GLN A 124 26.01 21.06 -8.17
N GLY A 125 26.07 19.94 -8.88
CA GLY A 125 26.11 18.61 -8.29
C GLY A 125 27.54 18.09 -8.33
N GLU A 126 28.44 18.59 -7.49
CA GLU A 126 29.71 17.91 -7.26
C GLU A 126 29.44 16.68 -6.39
N HIS A 127 29.42 15.53 -7.05
CA HIS A 127 29.69 14.24 -6.43
C HIS A 127 30.91 14.34 -5.52
N PHE A 128 30.76 14.01 -4.22
CA PHE A 128 31.52 12.96 -3.51
C PHE A 128 30.96 12.71 -2.11
#